data_AF-A0A972DCI1-F1
#
_entry.id   AF-A0A972DCI1-F1
#
_cell.length_a   1.000
_cell.length_b   1.000
_cell.length_c   1.000
_cell.angle_alpha   90.00
_cell.angle_beta   90.00
_cell.angle_gamma   90.00
#
_symmetry.space_group_name_H-M   'P 1'
#
loop_
_entity.id
_entity.type
_entity.pdbx_description
1 polymer ?
#
loop_
_entity_poly.entity_id
_entity_poly.type
_entity_poly.pdbx_seq_one_letter_code
_entity_poly.pdbx_strand_id
1 'polypeptide(L)'
;MQDAANKLENLLTQIFEDGVVEVKERDALQAACNELGLAQDQILEVFTAFLDKMWGQAMADDVLTPSERLVLKRVIKELRIPDDRLPVQARLALRDV
;
A
#
# COMPACT_ATOMS: atom_id res chain seq x y z
N MET A 1 17.65 -10.50 -4.51
CA MET A 1 16.42 -9.81 -4.98
C MET A 1 15.30 -9.83 -3.93
N GLN A 2 15.26 -10.77 -2.96
CA GLN A 2 14.26 -10.75 -1.86
C GLN A 2 14.37 -9.52 -0.92
N ASP A 3 15.57 -8.96 -0.71
CA ASP A 3 15.76 -7.80 0.17
C ASP A 3 15.02 -6.53 -0.27
N ALA A 4 14.83 -6.38 -1.58
CA ALA A 4 14.16 -5.22 -2.17
C ALA A 4 12.66 -5.21 -1.87
N ALA A 5 12.00 -6.34 -2.11
CA ALA A 5 10.59 -6.54 -1.83
C ALA A 5 10.29 -6.41 -0.33
N ASN A 6 11.13 -7.00 0.53
CA ASN A 6 10.96 -6.91 1.98
C ASN A 6 11.16 -5.48 2.51
N LYS A 7 12.10 -4.70 1.95
CA LYS A 7 12.24 -3.27 2.28
C LYS A 7 11.02 -2.46 1.90
N LEU A 8 10.44 -2.74 0.73
CA LEU A 8 9.23 -2.07 0.27
C LEU A 8 8.02 -2.42 1.16
N GLU A 9 7.86 -3.69 1.53
CA GLU A 9 6.80 -4.14 2.45
C GLU A 9 6.94 -3.47 3.83
N ASN A 10 8.15 -3.39 4.37
CA ASN A 10 8.39 -2.72 5.66
C ASN A 10 8.08 -1.21 5.60
N LEU A 11 8.46 -0.52 4.52
CA LEU A 11 8.12 0.89 4.32
C LEU A 11 6.61 1.08 4.22
N LEU A 12 5.92 0.25 3.45
CA LEU A 12 4.46 0.27 3.34
C LEU A 12 3.80 0.05 4.70
N THR A 13 4.31 -0.88 5.50
CA THR A 13 3.80 -1.18 6.84
C THR A 13 3.96 0.02 7.78
N GLN A 14 5.12 0.67 7.80
CA GLN A 14 5.36 1.84 8.65
C GLN A 14 4.44 3.02 8.31
N ILE A 15 4.30 3.32 7.01
CA ILE A 15 3.40 4.38 6.52
C ILE A 15 1.94 4.12 6.92
N PHE A 16 1.55 2.84 6.90
CA PHE A 16 0.20 2.44 7.26
C PHE A 16 -0.05 2.42 8.77
N GLU A 17 0.91 1.95 9.57
CA GLU A 17 0.84 1.99 11.03
C GLU A 17 0.77 3.43 11.55
N ASP A 18 1.48 4.37 10.92
CA ASP A 18 1.41 5.79 11.27
C ASP A 18 0.05 6.41 10.88
N GLY A 19 -0.65 5.80 9.92
CA GLY A 19 -1.95 6.28 9.45
C GLY A 19 -1.86 7.60 8.68
N VAL A 20 -0.66 8.03 8.30
CA VAL A 20 -0.38 9.26 7.56
C VAL A 20 0.66 8.95 6.50
N VAL A 21 0.36 9.32 5.25
CA VAL A 21 1.38 9.32 4.18
C VAL A 21 2.00 10.70 4.12
N GLU A 22 3.19 10.87 4.68
CA GLU A 22 3.95 12.09 4.54
C GLU A 22 4.65 12.19 3.17
N VAL A 23 4.90 13.44 2.74
CA VAL A 23 5.63 13.72 1.50
C VAL A 23 7.00 13.05 1.48
N LYS A 24 7.68 12.98 2.64
CA LYS A 24 8.99 12.35 2.80
C LYS A 24 8.93 10.84 2.65
N GLU A 25 7.91 10.21 3.22
CA GLU A 25 7.74 8.75 3.12
C GLU A 25 7.38 8.34 1.70
N ARG A 26 6.56 9.14 1.01
CA ARG A 26 6.31 8.96 -0.41
C ARG A 26 7.58 9.07 -1.25
N ASP A 27 8.40 10.10 -1.00
CA ASP A 27 9.68 10.27 -1.71
C ASP A 27 10.60 9.08 -1.45
N ALA A 28 10.66 8.60 -0.20
CA ALA A 28 11.41 7.41 0.18
C ALA A 28 10.87 6.14 -0.49
N LEU A 29 9.55 6.01 -0.65
CA LEU A 29 8.93 4.85 -1.30
C LEU A 29 9.20 4.82 -2.81
N GLN A 30 9.12 5.98 -3.46
CA GLN A 30 9.43 6.13 -4.88
C GLN A 30 10.93 6.02 -5.16
N ALA A 31 11.76 6.58 -4.28
CA ALA A 31 13.21 6.40 -4.30
C ALA A 31 13.59 4.93 -4.09
N ALA A 32 12.97 4.23 -3.15
CA ALA A 32 13.19 2.79 -2.95
C ALA A 32 12.81 2.00 -4.20
N CYS A 33 11.68 2.29 -4.84
CA CYS A 33 11.29 1.64 -6.10
C CYS A 33 12.32 1.85 -7.21
N ASN A 34 12.83 3.09 -7.35
CA ASN A 34 13.84 3.45 -8.35
C ASN A 34 15.23 2.88 -8.04
N GLU A 35 15.70 2.99 -6.79
CA GLU A 35 17.01 2.47 -6.34
C GLU A 35 17.08 0.95 -6.44
N LEU A 36 15.97 0.27 -6.13
CA LEU A 36 15.90 -1.19 -6.16
C LEU A 36 15.69 -1.74 -7.57
N GLY A 37 15.45 -0.88 -8.57
CA GLY A 37 15.17 -1.28 -9.95
C GLY A 37 13.94 -2.19 -10.05
N LEU A 38 12.99 -2.06 -9.12
CA LEU A 38 11.81 -2.92 -9.07
C LEU A 38 10.92 -2.61 -10.27
N ALA A 39 10.58 -3.65 -11.02
CA ALA A 39 9.56 -3.53 -12.07
C ALA A 39 8.21 -3.18 -11.44
N GLN A 40 7.38 -2.47 -12.19
CA GLN A 40 6.05 -2.07 -11.73
C GLN A 40 5.19 -3.28 -11.30
N ASP A 41 5.36 -4.44 -11.97
CA ASP A 41 4.74 -5.70 -11.56
C ASP A 41 5.20 -6.19 -10.18
N GLN A 42 6.48 -6.04 -9.82
CA GLN A 42 6.97 -6.44 -8.49
C GLN A 42 6.47 -5.51 -7.38
N ILE A 43 6.39 -4.21 -7.66
CA ILE A 43 5.81 -3.22 -6.74
C ILE A 43 4.33 -3.57 -6.50
N LEU A 44 3.60 -3.90 -7.57
CA LEU A 44 2.22 -4.35 -7.50
C LEU A 44 2.10 -5.64 -6.68
N GLU A 45 2.96 -6.64 -6.92
CA GLU A 45 2.91 -7.92 -6.21
C GLU A 45 3.11 -7.75 -4.70
N VAL A 46 4.12 -6.96 -4.31
CA VAL A 46 4.39 -6.64 -2.89
C VAL A 46 3.25 -5.82 -2.29
N PHE A 47 2.73 -4.85 -3.03
CA PHE A 47 1.62 -4.02 -2.56
C PHE A 47 0.33 -4.83 -2.40
N THR A 48 0.02 -5.73 -3.34
CA THR A 48 -1.13 -6.63 -3.26
C THR A 48 -0.98 -7.61 -2.10
N ALA A 49 0.20 -8.20 -1.90
CA ALA A 49 0.46 -9.08 -0.75
C ALA A 49 0.35 -8.33 0.58
N PHE A 50 0.85 -7.10 0.64
CA PHE A 50 0.71 -6.21 1.79
C PHE A 50 -0.76 -5.90 2.08
N LEU A 51 -1.54 -5.50 1.07
CA LEU A 51 -2.98 -5.24 1.21
C LEU A 51 -3.73 -6.50 1.67
N ASP A 52 -3.40 -7.68 1.14
CA ASP A 52 -4.03 -8.94 1.55
C ASP A 52 -3.76 -9.26 3.02
N LYS A 53 -2.53 -9.02 3.49
CA LYS A 53 -2.12 -9.18 4.89
C LYS A 53 -2.81 -8.18 5.82
N MET A 54 -2.80 -6.90 5.44
CA MET A 54 -3.53 -5.83 6.13
C MET A 54 -5.02 -6.13 6.20
N TRP A 55 -5.64 -6.62 5.12
CA TRP A 55 -7.05 -6.99 5.13
C TRP A 55 -7.32 -8.24 5.95
N GLY A 56 -6.41 -9.21 5.95
CA GLY A 56 -6.46 -10.34 6.88
C GLY A 56 -6.50 -9.89 8.34
N GLN A 57 -5.78 -8.81 8.68
CA GLN A 57 -5.83 -8.19 10.01
C GLN A 57 -7.06 -7.30 10.20
N ALA A 58 -7.46 -6.49 9.22
CA ALA A 58 -8.61 -5.60 9.31
C ALA A 58 -9.96 -6.34 9.29
N MET A 59 -10.05 -7.53 8.68
CA MET A 59 -11.21 -8.41 8.82
C MET A 59 -11.33 -9.02 10.22
N ALA A 60 -10.24 -9.06 10.99
CA ALA A 60 -10.33 -9.43 12.41
C ALA A 60 -10.95 -8.31 13.25
N ASP A 61 -10.84 -7.05 12.80
CA ASP A 61 -11.32 -5.85 13.51
C ASP A 61 -12.60 -5.23 12.89
N ASP A 62 -13.09 -5.77 11.76
CA ASP A 62 -14.27 -5.36 10.97
C ASP A 62 -14.40 -3.84 10.67
N VAL A 63 -13.35 -3.06 10.87
CA VAL A 63 -13.40 -1.60 10.71
C VAL A 63 -12.11 -1.10 10.09
N LEU A 64 -12.14 -0.86 8.78
CA LEU A 64 -11.17 0.04 8.17
C LEU A 64 -11.52 1.47 8.57
N THR A 65 -10.67 2.09 9.37
CA THR A 65 -10.92 3.44 9.88
C THR A 65 -10.87 4.48 8.76
N PRO A 66 -11.49 5.67 8.96
CA PRO A 66 -11.44 6.75 7.98
C PRO A 66 -10.01 7.18 7.63
N SER A 67 -9.09 7.13 8.61
CA SER A 67 -7.68 7.44 8.44
C SER A 67 -6.99 6.44 7.51
N GLU A 68 -7.19 5.14 7.73
CA GLU A 68 -6.62 4.08 6.87
C GLU A 68 -7.15 4.15 5.43
N ARG A 69 -8.43 4.50 5.24
CA ARG A 69 -8.98 4.74 3.88
C ARG A 69 -8.28 5.90 3.18
N LEU A 70 -7.99 6.99 3.88
CA LEU A 70 -7.29 8.14 3.32
C LEU A 70 -5.85 7.80 2.95
N VAL A 71 -5.17 7.03 3.80
CA VAL A 71 -3.83 6.49 3.53
C VAL A 71 -3.87 5.63 2.28
N LEU A 72 -4.79 4.66 2.18
CA LEU A 72 -4.94 3.85 0.97
C LEU A 72 -5.12 4.68 -0.29
N LYS A 73 -6.05 5.64 -0.27
CA LYS A 73 -6.31 6.51 -1.44
C LYS A 73 -5.04 7.26 -1.85
N ARG A 74 -4.26 7.73 -0.89
CA ARG A 74 -2.97 8.38 -1.15
C ARG A 74 -1.96 7.40 -1.73
N VAL A 75 -1.72 6.26 -1.09
CA VAL A 75 -0.71 5.29 -1.56
C VAL A 75 -1.05 4.76 -2.95
N ILE A 76 -2.32 4.43 -3.23
CA ILE A 76 -2.79 3.98 -4.55
C ILE A 76 -2.54 5.04 -5.62
N LYS A 77 -2.87 6.30 -5.32
CA LYS A 77 -2.69 7.42 -6.23
C LYS A 77 -1.20 7.68 -6.53
N GLU A 78 -0.35 7.57 -5.51
CA GLU A 78 1.08 7.83 -5.62
C GLU A 78 1.84 6.70 -6.31
N LEU A 79 1.50 5.45 -6.00
CA LEU A 79 2.02 4.28 -6.71
C LEU A 79 1.39 4.09 -8.11
N ARG A 80 0.41 4.94 -8.46
CA ARG A 80 -0.37 4.88 -9.72
C ARG A 80 -0.92 3.48 -9.96
N ILE A 81 -1.40 2.85 -8.90
CA ILE A 81 -1.93 1.49 -8.95
C ILE A 81 -3.32 1.55 -9.58
N PRO A 82 -3.57 0.80 -10.66
CA PRO A 82 -4.89 0.76 -11.27
C PRO A 82 -5.87 0.08 -10.32
N ASP A 83 -7.09 0.62 -10.25
CA ASP A 83 -8.15 0.11 -9.37
C ASP A 83 -8.47 -1.37 -9.61
N ASP A 84 -8.20 -1.88 -10.82
CA ASP A 84 -8.42 -3.27 -11.19
C ASP A 84 -7.40 -4.25 -10.57
N ARG A 85 -6.27 -3.75 -10.10
CA ARG A 85 -5.26 -4.51 -9.35
C ARG A 85 -5.49 -4.46 -7.84
N LEU A 86 -6.45 -3.66 -7.39
CA LEU A 86 -6.82 -3.62 -5.99
C LEU A 86 -7.67 -4.84 -5.63
N PRO A 87 -7.45 -5.44 -4.46
CA PRO A 87 -8.34 -6.49 -3.96
C PRO A 87 -9.78 -5.97 -3.87
N VAL A 88 -10.74 -6.86 -4.10
CA VAL A 88 -12.17 -6.53 -4.17
C VAL A 88 -12.61 -5.78 -2.92
N GLN A 89 -12.14 -6.16 -1.74
CA GLN A 89 -12.50 -5.49 -0.49
C GLN A 89 -11.95 -4.06 -0.42
N ALA A 90 -10.72 -3.81 -0.90
CA ALA A 90 -10.18 -2.45 -1.00
C ALA A 90 -10.99 -1.61 -1.99
N ARG A 91 -11.35 -2.17 -3.16
CA ARG A 91 -12.26 -1.49 -4.10
C ARG A 91 -13.58 -1.13 -3.44
N LEU A 92 -14.19 -2.04 -2.69
CA LEU A 92 -15.45 -1.80 -1.98
C LEU A 92 -15.30 -0.72 -0.90
N ALA A 93 -14.25 -0.78 -0.07
CA ALA A 93 -13.96 0.23 0.96
C ALA A 93 -13.70 1.63 0.38
N LEU A 94 -13.20 1.70 -0.85
CA LEU A 94 -12.87 2.94 -1.56
C LEU A 94 -14.05 3.50 -2.38
N ARG A 95 -15.01 2.65 -2.76
CA ARG A 95 -16.17 2.95 -3.63
C ARG A 95 -17.31 3.69 -2.92
N ASP A 96 -17.33 3.70 -1.58
CA ASP A 96 -18.35 4.38 -0.80
C ASP A 96 -18.08 5.90 -0.69
N VAL A 97 -18.43 6.62 -1.76
CA VAL A 97 -18.77 8.06 -1.78
C VAL A 97 -19.77 8.35 -2.88
#